data_AF-A0A6N7IH81-F1
#
_entry.id   AF-A0A6N7IH81-F1
#
_cell.length_a   1.000
_cell.length_b   1.000
_cell.length_c   1.000
_cell.angle_alpha   90.00
_cell.angle_beta   90.00
_cell.angle_gamma   90.00
#
_symmetry.space_group_name_H-M   'P 1'
#
loop_
_entity.id
_entity.type
_entity.pdbx_description
1 polymer ?
#
loop_
_entity_poly.entity_id
_entity_poly.type
_entity_poly.pdbx_seq_one_letter_code
_entity_poly.pdbx_strand_id
1 'polypeptide(L)'
;MSTIACYRDDGLLALAVGTITSRNPLGRLSPLPFALLGAAAPFVAISGRADLSAAGALWCALVAAVGSHSGHTGRLDWLVPAILRATEYVFLVAVGLAGGVPGPLIFGLICAVAYHHYDTVYRLRQGIDQPPWVSRAGLGWEGRMLIAGLAALVGMQTPGFAAMTAVLGTLFVVESVVSWMRAQRGGAPEDIEGERPEE
;
A
#
# COMPACT_ATOMS: atom_id res chain seq x y z
N MET A 1 -6.51 9.42 -12.50
CA MET A 1 -6.61 9.25 -11.03
C MET A 1 -5.85 10.36 -10.35
N SER A 2 -6.29 10.83 -9.18
CA SER A 2 -5.47 11.73 -8.35
C SER A 2 -4.20 11.00 -7.90
N THR A 3 -3.04 11.67 -7.90
CA THR A 3 -1.78 11.12 -7.39
C THR A 3 -1.92 10.61 -5.94
N ILE A 4 -2.79 11.26 -5.15
CA ILE A 4 -3.09 10.86 -3.76
C ILE A 4 -3.73 9.46 -3.72
N ALA A 5 -4.59 9.14 -4.69
CA ALA A 5 -5.22 7.82 -4.76
C ALA A 5 -4.20 6.70 -5.02
N CYS A 6 -3.18 6.96 -5.85
CA CYS A 6 -2.07 6.00 -6.03
C CYS A 6 -1.25 5.82 -4.75
N TYR A 7 -1.00 6.89 -4.00
CA TYR A 7 -0.25 6.82 -2.74
C TYR A 7 -0.99 6.09 -1.61
N ARG A 8 -2.31 5.98 -1.67
CA ARG A 8 -3.08 5.21 -0.68
C ARG A 8 -2.81 3.71 -0.76
N ASP A 9 -2.38 3.18 -1.91
CA ASP A 9 -2.18 1.72 -2.12
C ASP A 9 -3.41 0.90 -1.71
N ASP A 10 -4.60 1.38 -2.06
CA ASP A 10 -5.87 0.71 -1.77
C ASP A 10 -5.97 -0.61 -2.55
N GLY A 11 -6.20 -1.73 -1.87
CA GLY A 11 -6.41 -3.03 -2.50
C GLY A 11 -7.87 -3.29 -2.89
N LEU A 12 -8.18 -4.56 -3.15
CA LEU A 12 -9.49 -4.97 -3.68
C LEU A 12 -10.65 -4.67 -2.75
N LEU A 13 -10.47 -4.82 -1.44
CA LEU A 13 -11.52 -4.55 -0.46
C LEU A 13 -11.79 -3.05 -0.37
N ALA A 14 -10.72 -2.25 -0.35
CA ALA A 14 -10.86 -0.81 -0.33
C ALA A 14 -11.58 -0.28 -1.59
N LEU A 15 -11.21 -0.81 -2.76
CA LEU A 15 -11.87 -0.48 -4.02
C LEU A 15 -13.35 -0.93 -4.03
N ALA A 16 -13.65 -2.15 -3.58
CA ALA A 16 -15.03 -2.65 -3.53
C ALA A 16 -15.91 -1.78 -2.62
N VAL A 17 -15.48 -1.51 -1.39
CA VAL A 17 -16.20 -0.63 -0.46
C VAL A 17 -16.31 0.79 -1.01
N GLY A 18 -15.26 1.29 -1.64
CA GLY A 18 -15.26 2.60 -2.30
C GLY A 18 -16.33 2.71 -3.39
N THR A 19 -16.47 1.69 -4.24
CA THR A 19 -17.50 1.68 -5.31
C THR A 19 -18.92 1.61 -4.77
N ILE A 20 -19.14 0.96 -3.63
CA ILE A 20 -20.44 0.93 -2.95
C ILE A 20 -20.72 2.31 -2.34
N THR A 21 -19.71 2.91 -1.71
CA THR A 21 -19.84 4.18 -0.97
C THR A 21 -19.90 5.39 -1.90
N SER A 22 -19.30 5.33 -3.09
CA SER A 22 -19.33 6.41 -4.09
C SER A 22 -20.73 6.73 -4.59
N ARG A 23 -21.67 5.78 -4.49
CA ARG A 23 -23.09 5.97 -4.79
C ARG A 23 -23.87 6.69 -3.68
N ASN A 24 -23.28 6.85 -2.50
CA ASN A 24 -23.88 7.42 -1.30
C ASN A 24 -23.22 8.75 -0.91
N PRO A 25 -23.87 9.60 -0.10
CA PRO A 25 -23.26 10.86 0.38
C PRO A 25 -21.98 10.63 1.19
N LEU A 26 -21.80 9.45 1.79
CA LEU A 26 -20.59 9.06 2.51
C LEU A 26 -19.33 9.10 1.62
N GLY A 27 -19.45 8.77 0.33
CA GLY A 27 -18.31 8.81 -0.61
C GLY A 27 -17.89 10.24 -0.99
N ARG A 28 -18.69 11.24 -0.62
CA ARG A 28 -18.39 12.67 -0.84
C ARG A 28 -17.75 13.34 0.38
N LEU A 29 -17.67 12.64 1.51
CA LEU A 29 -17.02 13.15 2.71
C LEU A 29 -15.50 13.17 2.55
N SER A 30 -14.82 14.01 3.34
CA SER A 30 -13.36 13.99 3.39
C SER A 30 -12.87 12.60 3.83
N PRO A 31 -11.83 12.05 3.20
CA PRO A 31 -11.24 10.76 3.55
C PRO A 31 -10.48 10.77 4.90
N LEU A 32 -10.11 11.94 5.41
CA LEU A 32 -9.24 12.08 6.58
C LEU A 32 -9.82 11.50 7.88
N PRO A 33 -11.09 11.78 8.27
CA PRO A 33 -11.66 11.21 9.49
C PRO A 33 -11.68 9.68 9.46
N PHE A 34 -11.94 9.09 8.29
CA PHE A 34 -11.95 7.64 8.12
C PHE A 34 -10.55 7.03 8.26
N ALA A 35 -9.52 7.69 7.73
CA ALA A 35 -8.14 7.28 7.94
C ALA A 35 -7.73 7.34 9.42
N LEU A 36 -8.12 8.40 10.13
CA LEU A 36 -7.86 8.55 11.56
C LEU A 36 -8.58 7.50 12.40
N LEU A 37 -9.83 7.17 12.08
CA LEU A 37 -10.57 6.10 12.75
C LEU A 37 -9.99 4.72 12.47
N GLY A 38 -9.49 4.48 11.25
CA GLY A 38 -8.75 3.26 10.91
C GLY A 38 -7.45 3.11 11.70
N ALA A 39 -6.80 4.22 12.05
CA ALA A 39 -5.57 4.24 12.85
C ALA A 39 -5.75 3.74 14.29
N ALA A 40 -6.96 3.36 14.71
CA ALA A 40 -7.20 2.65 15.97
C ALA A 40 -6.67 1.20 15.97
N ALA A 41 -6.55 0.57 14.80
CA ALA A 41 -6.18 -0.85 14.67
C ALA A 41 -4.84 -1.26 15.31
N PRO A 42 -3.75 -0.47 15.19
CA PRO A 42 -2.47 -0.81 15.83
C PRO A 42 -2.56 -0.80 17.36
N PHE A 43 -3.35 0.10 17.96
CA PHE A 43 -3.55 0.14 19.41
C PHE A 43 -4.18 -1.14 19.94
N VAL A 44 -5.11 -1.70 19.17
CA VAL A 44 -5.72 -2.99 19.46
C VAL A 44 -4.71 -4.13 19.28
N ALA A 45 -3.89 -4.09 18.23
CA ALA A 45 -2.86 -5.10 17.99
C ALA A 45 -1.78 -5.15 19.09
N ILE A 46 -1.44 -4.02 19.70
CA ILE A 46 -0.48 -3.93 20.82
C ILE A 46 -0.95 -4.74 22.04
N SER A 47 -2.24 -5.02 22.18
CA SER A 47 -2.74 -5.91 23.24
C SER A 47 -2.24 -7.35 23.12
N GLY A 48 -1.67 -7.73 21.96
CA GLY A 48 -1.19 -9.08 21.67
C GLY A 48 -2.29 -10.12 21.49
N ARG A 49 -3.55 -9.72 21.60
CA ARG A 49 -4.70 -10.59 21.38
C ARG A 49 -4.93 -10.81 19.89
N ALA A 50 -4.83 -12.07 19.46
CA ALA A 50 -4.95 -12.46 18.06
C ALA A 50 -6.34 -12.15 17.47
N ASP A 51 -7.40 -12.42 18.24
CA ASP A 51 -8.80 -12.12 17.90
C ASP A 51 -9.02 -10.62 17.67
N LEU A 52 -8.49 -9.81 18.58
CA LEU A 52 -8.60 -8.36 18.48
C LEU A 52 -7.73 -7.78 17.35
N SER A 53 -6.55 -8.36 17.09
CA SER A 53 -5.70 -7.97 15.97
C SER A 53 -6.41 -8.17 14.63
N ALA A 54 -7.03 -9.33 14.42
CA ALA A 54 -7.79 -9.60 13.20
C ALA A 54 -9.03 -8.70 13.07
N ALA A 55 -9.77 -8.49 14.17
CA ALA A 55 -10.88 -7.55 14.19
C ALA A 55 -10.41 -6.11 13.89
N GLY A 56 -9.25 -5.70 14.42
CA GLY A 56 -8.62 -4.41 14.15
C GLY A 56 -8.23 -4.24 12.67
N ALA A 57 -7.65 -5.27 12.05
CA ALA A 57 -7.36 -5.27 10.62
C ALA A 57 -8.63 -5.10 9.79
N LEU A 58 -9.69 -5.85 10.11
CA LEU A 58 -10.98 -5.75 9.42
C LEU A 58 -11.63 -4.38 9.63
N TRP A 59 -11.60 -3.85 10.85
CA TRP A 59 -12.08 -2.50 11.17
C TRP A 59 -11.36 -1.45 10.32
N CYS A 60 -10.03 -1.49 10.32
CA CYS A 60 -9.22 -0.56 9.54
C CYS A 60 -9.60 -0.63 8.06
N ALA A 61 -9.60 -1.85 7.51
CA ALA A 61 -9.94 -2.15 6.12
C ALA A 61 -11.29 -1.54 5.74
N LEU A 62 -12.35 -1.78 6.54
CA LEU A 62 -13.69 -1.29 6.23
C LEU A 62 -13.81 0.22 6.38
N VAL A 63 -13.28 0.79 7.46
CA VAL A 63 -13.47 2.21 7.79
C VAL A 63 -12.66 3.09 6.86
N ALA A 64 -11.36 2.83 6.71
CA ALA A 64 -10.51 3.65 5.84
C ALA A 64 -10.81 3.45 4.34
N ALA A 65 -11.46 2.35 3.97
CA ALA A 65 -11.94 2.13 2.61
C ALA A 65 -13.12 3.02 2.21
N VAL A 66 -13.92 3.52 3.15
CA VAL A 66 -15.03 4.45 2.86
C VAL A 66 -14.52 5.70 2.13
N GLY A 67 -13.33 6.18 2.51
CA GLY A 67 -12.67 7.34 1.90
C GLY A 67 -11.96 7.09 0.56
N SER A 68 -11.86 5.83 0.09
CA SER A 68 -11.03 5.48 -1.08
C SER A 68 -11.51 6.12 -2.39
N HIS A 69 -12.82 6.31 -2.56
CA HIS A 69 -13.42 6.94 -3.75
C HIS A 69 -13.67 8.45 -3.60
N SER A 70 -13.28 9.04 -2.47
CA SER A 70 -13.42 10.48 -2.28
C SER A 70 -12.52 11.25 -3.26
N GLY A 71 -12.91 12.45 -3.64
CA GLY A 71 -12.16 13.27 -4.59
C GLY A 71 -10.79 13.74 -4.08
N HIS A 72 -10.47 13.51 -2.80
CA HIS A 72 -9.25 13.98 -2.13
C HIS A 72 -8.98 15.49 -2.35
N THR A 73 -10.04 16.31 -2.30
CA THR A 73 -9.99 17.76 -2.59
C THR A 73 -9.75 18.62 -1.34
N GLY A 74 -9.75 18.02 -0.15
CA GLY A 74 -9.54 18.72 1.11
C GLY A 74 -8.08 19.14 1.33
N ARG A 75 -7.88 20.28 2.01
CA ARG A 75 -6.55 20.83 2.33
C ARG A 75 -5.63 19.90 3.11
N LEU A 76 -6.21 18.93 3.84
CA LEU A 76 -5.50 17.97 4.67
C LEU A 76 -5.56 16.54 4.09
N ASP A 77 -6.16 16.33 2.93
CA ASP A 77 -6.30 14.99 2.35
C ASP A 77 -4.93 14.41 1.92
N TRP A 78 -3.90 15.24 1.82
CA TRP A 78 -2.51 14.80 1.64
C TRP A 78 -1.96 14.00 2.83
N LEU A 79 -2.54 14.12 4.04
CA LEU A 79 -2.15 13.34 5.22
C LEU A 79 -2.65 11.89 5.16
N VAL A 80 -3.66 11.63 4.33
CA VAL A 80 -4.34 10.33 4.29
C VAL A 80 -3.37 9.19 3.95
N PRO A 81 -2.56 9.26 2.88
CA PRO A 81 -1.54 8.24 2.62
C PRO A 81 -0.58 8.06 3.81
N ALA A 82 -0.10 9.15 4.43
CA ALA A 82 0.85 9.07 5.53
C ALA A 82 0.25 8.35 6.76
N ILE A 83 -1.01 8.64 7.11
CA ILE A 83 -1.72 7.99 8.22
C ILE A 83 -1.92 6.50 7.95
N LEU A 84 -2.34 6.14 6.73
CA LEU A 84 -2.53 4.73 6.36
C LEU A 84 -1.22 3.95 6.41
N ARG A 85 -0.11 4.56 5.96
CA ARG A 85 1.22 3.94 6.05
C ARG A 85 1.70 3.75 7.48
N ALA A 86 1.57 4.78 8.31
CA ALA A 86 1.90 4.65 9.73
C ALA A 86 1.06 3.57 10.41
N THR A 87 -0.24 3.52 10.10
CA THR A 87 -1.17 2.51 10.61
C THR A 87 -0.73 1.10 10.21
N GLU A 88 -0.45 0.89 8.92
CA GLU A 88 0.01 -0.39 8.40
C GLU A 88 1.32 -0.85 9.06
N TYR A 89 2.33 0.03 9.13
CA TYR A 89 3.65 -0.34 9.67
C TYR A 89 3.57 -0.68 11.15
N VAL A 90 2.91 0.17 11.94
CA VAL A 90 2.77 -0.07 13.39
C VAL A 90 1.94 -1.34 13.63
N PHE A 91 0.90 -1.59 12.84
CA PHE A 91 0.11 -2.81 12.95
C PHE A 91 0.94 -4.07 12.65
N LEU A 92 1.66 -4.10 11.53
CA LEU A 92 2.50 -5.25 11.15
C LEU A 92 3.59 -5.51 12.20
N VAL A 93 4.22 -4.46 12.72
CA VAL A 93 5.20 -4.58 13.81
C VAL A 93 4.54 -5.12 15.08
N ALA A 94 3.40 -4.57 15.50
CA ALA A 94 2.70 -5.01 16.71
C ALA A 94 2.30 -6.48 16.64
N VAL A 95 1.70 -6.91 15.52
CA VAL A 95 1.30 -8.31 15.30
C VAL A 95 2.52 -9.23 15.25
N GLY A 96 3.57 -8.83 14.55
CA GLY A 96 4.80 -9.61 14.45
C GLY A 96 5.47 -9.81 15.82
N LEU A 97 5.60 -8.74 16.60
CA LEU A 97 6.20 -8.80 17.94
C LEU A 97 5.34 -9.63 18.90
N ALA A 98 4.02 -9.44 18.90
CA ALA A 98 3.10 -10.23 19.72
C ALA A 98 3.14 -11.73 19.38
N GLY A 99 3.37 -12.07 18.11
CA GLY A 99 3.50 -13.45 17.64
C GLY A 99 4.90 -14.06 17.76
N GLY A 100 5.88 -13.34 18.33
CA GLY A 100 7.26 -13.81 18.43
C GLY A 100 7.96 -13.97 17.08
N VAL A 101 7.54 -13.23 16.05
CA VAL A 101 8.18 -13.25 14.73
C VAL A 101 9.59 -12.67 14.86
N PRO A 102 10.63 -13.29 14.26
CA PRO A 102 11.99 -12.78 14.32
C PRO A 102 12.08 -11.33 13.80
N GLY A 103 12.74 -10.46 14.56
CA GLY A 103 12.89 -9.03 14.22
C GLY A 103 13.36 -8.75 12.79
N PRO A 104 14.38 -9.47 12.25
CA PRO A 104 14.82 -9.29 10.86
C PRO A 104 13.73 -9.57 9.83
N LEU A 105 12.79 -10.49 10.13
CA LEU A 105 11.70 -10.84 9.24
C LEU A 105 10.62 -9.76 9.22
N ILE A 106 10.27 -9.22 10.40
CA ILE A 106 9.39 -8.05 10.51
C ILE A 106 10.01 -6.87 9.76
N PHE A 107 11.29 -6.61 9.99
CA PHE A 107 12.02 -5.54 9.31
C PHE A 107 12.05 -5.73 7.79
N GLY A 108 12.34 -6.94 7.31
CA GLY A 108 12.34 -7.26 5.88
C GLY A 108 10.99 -7.00 5.22
N LEU A 109 9.89 -7.39 5.87
CA LEU A 109 8.54 -7.07 5.40
C LEU A 109 8.30 -5.56 5.33
N ILE A 110 8.64 -4.82 6.38
CA ILE A 110 8.50 -3.36 6.40
C ILE A 110 9.35 -2.72 5.29
N CYS A 111 10.58 -3.20 5.06
CA CYS A 111 11.42 -2.73 3.95
C CYS A 111 10.78 -3.01 2.60
N ALA A 112 10.22 -4.20 2.36
CA ALA A 112 9.55 -4.53 1.10
C ALA A 112 8.37 -3.60 0.83
N VAL A 113 7.52 -3.39 1.85
CA VAL A 113 6.36 -2.50 1.73
C VAL A 113 6.79 -1.04 1.58
N ALA A 114 7.77 -0.57 2.36
CA ALA A 114 8.30 0.79 2.25
C ALA A 114 8.97 1.05 0.90
N TYR A 115 9.67 0.05 0.35
CA TYR A 115 10.27 0.12 -0.98
C TYR A 115 9.20 0.28 -2.07
N HIS A 116 8.09 -0.48 -2.02
CA HIS A 116 6.96 -0.31 -2.94
C HIS A 116 6.39 1.12 -2.93
N HIS A 117 6.21 1.68 -1.73
CA HIS A 117 5.73 3.06 -1.59
C HIS A 117 6.72 4.08 -2.15
N TYR A 118 8.02 3.88 -1.89
CA TYR A 118 9.08 4.73 -2.41
C TYR A 118 9.15 4.66 -3.94
N ASP A 119 9.13 3.46 -4.51
CA ASP A 119 9.17 3.22 -5.95
C ASP A 119 7.96 3.87 -6.64
N THR A 120 6.77 3.77 -6.05
CA THR A 120 5.55 4.45 -6.54
C THR A 120 5.73 5.98 -6.61
N VAL A 121 6.30 6.59 -5.57
CA VAL A 121 6.59 8.04 -5.56
C VAL A 121 7.56 8.43 -6.68
N TYR A 122 8.63 7.66 -6.88
CA TYR A 122 9.61 7.95 -7.91
C TYR A 122 9.07 7.77 -9.32
N ARG A 123 8.31 6.70 -9.54
CA ARG A 123 7.62 6.42 -10.79
C ARG A 123 6.70 7.55 -11.23
N LEU A 124 5.82 7.98 -10.33
CA LEU A 124 4.88 9.06 -10.60
C LEU A 124 5.59 10.39 -10.88
N ARG A 125 6.74 10.65 -10.25
CA ARG A 125 7.57 11.83 -10.55
C ARG A 125 8.23 11.78 -11.92
N GLN A 126 8.53 10.58 -12.43
CA GLN A 126 9.16 10.37 -13.73
C GLN A 126 8.13 10.07 -14.85
N GLY A 127 6.83 10.15 -14.55
CA GLY A 127 5.77 9.84 -15.52
C GLY A 127 5.72 8.35 -15.93
N ILE A 128 6.28 7.46 -15.12
CA ILE A 128 6.26 6.01 -15.36
C ILE A 128 5.07 5.44 -14.57
N ASP A 129 4.11 4.86 -15.27
CA ASP A 129 2.99 4.19 -14.60
C ASP A 129 3.38 2.79 -14.14
N GLN A 130 2.91 2.42 -12.95
CA GLN A 130 3.00 1.05 -12.46
C GLN A 130 1.94 0.18 -13.14
N PRO A 131 2.27 -1.03 -13.61
CA PRO A 131 1.29 -1.93 -14.19
C PRO A 131 0.15 -2.27 -13.20
N PRO A 132 -1.13 -2.20 -13.60
CA PRO A 132 -2.26 -2.39 -12.67
C PRO A 132 -2.30 -3.75 -11.96
N TRP A 133 -1.69 -4.78 -12.55
CA TRP A 133 -1.63 -6.11 -11.95
C TRP A 133 -0.75 -6.15 -10.70
N VAL A 134 0.28 -5.28 -10.61
CA VAL A 134 1.20 -5.24 -9.47
C VAL A 134 0.51 -4.68 -8.26
N SER A 135 -0.28 -3.61 -8.43
CA SER A 135 -1.11 -3.05 -7.36
C SER A 135 -2.10 -4.11 -6.82
N ARG A 136 -2.70 -4.92 -7.69
CA ARG A 136 -3.59 -6.04 -7.26
C ARG A 136 -2.82 -7.16 -6.56
N ALA A 137 -1.68 -7.58 -7.10
CA ALA A 137 -0.85 -8.64 -6.55
C ALA A 137 -0.15 -8.23 -5.24
N GLY A 138 0.09 -6.92 -5.06
CA GLY A 138 0.60 -6.33 -3.82
C GLY A 138 -0.41 -6.30 -2.67
N LEU A 139 -1.67 -6.69 -2.94
CA LEU A 139 -2.77 -6.86 -1.98
C LEU A 139 -3.29 -5.57 -1.32
N GLY A 140 -2.66 -4.43 -1.60
CA GLY A 140 -2.90 -3.19 -0.88
C GLY A 140 -2.59 -3.28 0.61
N TRP A 141 -2.74 -2.17 1.31
CA TRP A 141 -2.47 -2.11 2.75
C TRP A 141 -3.45 -2.97 3.56
N GLU A 142 -4.70 -3.06 3.13
CA GLU A 142 -5.72 -3.80 3.86
C GLU A 142 -5.54 -5.31 3.74
N GLY A 143 -5.16 -5.81 2.55
CA GLY A 143 -4.90 -7.23 2.35
C GLY A 143 -3.71 -7.71 3.19
N ARG A 144 -2.66 -6.89 3.29
CA ARG A 144 -1.47 -7.19 4.11
C ARG A 144 -1.80 -7.19 5.60
N MET A 145 -2.59 -6.21 6.08
CA MET A 145 -3.07 -6.20 7.47
C MET A 145 -3.98 -7.39 7.78
N LEU A 146 -4.89 -7.75 6.87
CA LEU A 146 -5.79 -8.89 7.04
C LEU A 146 -5.03 -10.22 7.08
N ILE A 147 -4.06 -10.43 6.19
CA ILE A 147 -3.21 -11.62 6.21
C ILE A 147 -2.44 -11.71 7.52
N ALA A 148 -1.85 -10.60 8.00
CA ALA A 148 -1.15 -10.58 9.28
C ALA A 148 -2.09 -10.90 10.46
N GLY A 149 -3.29 -10.30 10.48
CA GLY A 149 -4.30 -10.57 11.51
C GLY A 149 -4.80 -12.03 11.48
N LEU A 150 -5.06 -12.58 10.29
CA LEU A 150 -5.44 -13.99 10.11
C LEU A 150 -4.31 -14.93 10.52
N ALA A 151 -3.08 -14.64 10.14
CA ALA A 151 -1.90 -15.40 10.58
C ALA A 151 -1.79 -15.39 12.12
N ALA A 152 -2.12 -14.28 12.78
CA ALA A 152 -2.20 -14.23 14.23
C ALA A 152 -3.31 -15.11 14.80
N LEU A 153 -4.51 -15.08 14.21
CA LEU A 153 -5.65 -15.90 14.64
C LEU A 153 -5.34 -17.40 14.62
N VAL A 154 -4.62 -17.87 13.61
CA VAL A 154 -4.28 -19.29 13.47
C VAL A 154 -2.91 -19.66 14.09
N GLY A 155 -2.22 -18.71 14.72
CA GLY A 155 -0.90 -18.95 15.33
C GLY A 155 0.23 -19.19 14.32
N MET A 156 0.10 -18.68 13.10
CA MET A 156 1.04 -18.85 11.99
C MET A 156 1.74 -17.53 11.59
N GLN A 157 1.97 -16.62 12.54
CA GLN A 157 2.58 -15.31 12.26
C GLN A 157 3.92 -15.44 11.56
N THR A 158 4.85 -16.26 12.08
CA THR A 158 6.19 -16.42 11.50
C THR A 158 6.17 -16.90 10.04
N PRO A 159 5.54 -18.04 9.70
CA PRO A 159 5.47 -18.46 8.30
C PRO A 159 4.64 -17.50 7.44
N GLY A 160 3.59 -16.86 7.98
CA GLY A 160 2.81 -15.85 7.27
C GLY A 160 3.64 -14.61 6.89
N PHE A 161 4.41 -14.08 7.84
CA PHE A 161 5.33 -12.96 7.61
C PHE A 161 6.46 -13.35 6.66
N ALA A 162 6.97 -14.58 6.75
CA ALA A 162 8.00 -15.08 5.83
C ALA A 162 7.48 -15.17 4.40
N ALA A 163 6.31 -15.77 4.20
CA ALA A 163 5.67 -15.86 2.90
C ALA A 163 5.39 -14.46 2.34
N MET A 164 4.83 -13.56 3.15
CA MET A 164 4.52 -12.20 2.71
C MET A 164 5.79 -11.42 2.35
N THR A 165 6.86 -11.52 3.14
CA THR A 165 8.16 -10.89 2.85
C THR A 165 8.73 -11.41 1.53
N ALA A 166 8.76 -12.73 1.34
CA ALA A 166 9.31 -13.34 0.14
C ALA A 166 8.50 -12.98 -1.11
N VAL A 167 7.18 -13.12 -1.06
CA VAL A 167 6.28 -12.85 -2.19
C VAL A 167 6.28 -11.37 -2.56
N LEU A 168 6.03 -10.48 -1.59
CA LEU A 168 5.96 -9.04 -1.85
C LEU A 168 7.33 -8.47 -2.20
N GLY A 169 8.38 -8.86 -1.48
CA GLY A 169 9.74 -8.43 -1.78
C GLY A 169 10.15 -8.79 -3.20
N THR A 170 9.91 -10.04 -3.61
CA THR A 170 10.20 -10.48 -4.99
C THR A 170 9.35 -9.73 -6.00
N LEU A 171 8.04 -9.62 -5.76
CA LEU A 171 7.12 -8.93 -6.66
C LEU A 171 7.57 -7.48 -6.92
N PHE A 172 7.80 -6.71 -5.85
CA PHE A 172 8.12 -5.29 -5.95
C PHE A 172 9.51 -5.05 -6.53
N VAL A 173 10.51 -5.84 -6.15
CA VAL A 173 11.87 -5.68 -6.68
C VAL A 173 11.93 -6.08 -8.15
N VAL A 174 11.37 -7.23 -8.53
CA VAL A 174 11.40 -7.71 -9.91
C VAL A 174 10.65 -6.73 -10.82
N GLU A 175 9.45 -6.32 -10.42
CA GLU A 175 8.71 -5.38 -11.26
C GLU A 175 9.38 -4.02 -11.33
N SER A 176 9.98 -3.55 -10.23
CA SER A 176 10.71 -2.29 -10.27
C SER A 176 11.85 -2.34 -11.28
N VAL A 177 12.69 -3.37 -11.21
CA VAL A 177 13.80 -3.57 -12.15
C VAL A 177 13.31 -3.67 -13.60
N VAL A 178 12.27 -4.47 -13.87
CA VAL A 178 11.74 -4.68 -15.24
C VAL A 178 11.24 -3.38 -15.85
N SER A 179 10.49 -2.59 -15.11
CA SER A 179 9.90 -1.35 -15.61
C SER A 179 10.94 -0.25 -15.81
N TRP A 180 11.93 -0.11 -14.92
CA TRP A 180 13.04 0.82 -15.11
C TRP A 180 13.90 0.45 -16.33
N MET A 181 14.16 -0.85 -16.56
CA MET A 181 14.85 -1.31 -17.78
C MET A 181 14.05 -1.01 -19.05
N ARG A 182 12.72 -1.11 -19.02
CA ARG A 182 11.86 -0.75 -20.16
C ARG A 182 11.88 0.75 -20.44
N ALA A 183 11.80 1.57 -19.39
CA ALA A 183 11.89 3.03 -19.53
C ALA A 183 13.22 3.47 -20.16
N GLN A 184 14.34 2.87 -19.74
CA GLN A 184 15.65 3.16 -20.31
C GLN A 184 15.76 2.80 -21.80
N ARG A 185 15.15 1.68 -22.22
CA ARG A 185 15.14 1.26 -23.63
C ARG A 185 14.23 2.10 -24.52
N GLY A 186 13.14 2.64 -23.97
CA GLY A 186 12.21 3.51 -24.70
C GLY A 186 12.64 4.98 -24.78
N GLY A 187 13.69 5.36 -24.05
CA GLY A 187 14.18 6.74 -23.95
C GLY A 187 15.45 7.05 -24.76
N ALA A 188 15.85 6.20 -25.70
CA ALA A 188 16.93 6.53 -26.64
C ALA A 188 16.34 7.34 -27.82
N PRO A 189 16.71 8.63 -27.99
CA PRO A 189 16.50 9.31 -29.26
C PRO A 189 17.39 8.66 -30.33
N GLU A 190 16.86 8.51 -31.54
CA GLU A 190 17.68 8.39 -32.75
C GLU A 190 18.58 9.63 -32.83
N ASP A 191 19.86 9.47 -32.50
CA ASP A 191 20.90 10.32 -33.06
C ASP A 191 21.07 9.91 -34.54
N ILE A 192 20.13 10.33 -35.38
CA ILE A 192 20.31 10.33 -36.84
C ILE A 192 20.18 11.78 -37.31
N GLU A 193 21.35 12.39 -37.44
CA GLU A 193 21.76 13.06 -38.69
C GLU A 193 20.76 14.03 -39.31
N GLY A 194 20.94 15.31 -39.00
CA GLY A 194 20.48 16.43 -39.81
C GLY A 194 21.65 17.38 -40.03
N GLU A 195 22.51 17.05 -40.99
CA GLU A 195 23.44 17.99 -41.61
C GLU A 195 22.70 19.31 -41.90
N ARG A 196 23.28 20.44 -41.46
CA ARG A 196 22.93 21.75 -42.01
C ARG A 196 23.80 21.95 -43.26
N PRO A 197 23.23 22.01 -44.48
CA PRO A 197 23.86 22.77 -45.54
C PRO A 197 23.62 24.25 -45.25
N GLU A 198 24.71 25.00 -45.15
CA GLU A 198 24.68 26.46 -45.17
C GLU A 198 24.31 26.93 -46.58
N GLU A 199 23.23 27.70 -46.69
CA GLU A 199 22.95 28.62 -47.81
C GLU A 199 22.48 29.97 -47.28
#